data_AF-A0A7M4C372-F1
#
_entry.id   AF-A0A7M4C372-F1
#
_cell.length_a   1.000
_cell.length_b   1.000
_cell.length_c   1.000
_cell.angle_alpha   90.00
_cell.angle_beta   90.00
_cell.angle_gamma   90.00
#
_symmetry.space_group_name_H-M   'P 1'
#
loop_
_entity.id
_entity.type
_entity.pdbx_description
1 polymer ?
#
loop_
_entity_poly.entity_id
_entity_poly.type
_entity_poly.pdbx_seq_one_letter_code
_entity_poly.pdbx_strand_id
1 'polypeptide(L)'
;VWGLYCLILTSGFMSLMFPTIYGIALYGLKEESTLGAAGLVMAIVGGALMPPLQGMIIDQGEVMGLPAVNFSFILPLICFVVIA
;
A
#
# COMPACT_ATOMS: atom_id res chain seq x y z
N VAL A 1 9.01 16.61 -12.64
CA VAL A 1 7.88 16.33 -13.55
C VAL A 1 7.82 14.86 -13.95
N TRP A 2 8.91 14.24 -14.43
CA TRP A 2 8.94 12.79 -14.70
C TRP A 2 8.50 11.91 -13.53
N GLY A 3 8.94 12.20 -12.30
CA GLY A 3 8.49 11.47 -11.11
C GLY A 3 6.98 11.56 -10.84
N LEU A 4 6.34 12.69 -11.17
CA LEU A 4 4.89 12.84 -11.02
C LEU A 4 4.13 11.94 -12.01
N TYR A 5 4.61 11.84 -13.25
CA TYR A 5 4.05 10.91 -14.24
C TYR A 5 4.20 9.45 -13.79
N CYS A 6 5.35 9.08 -13.22
CA CYS A 6 5.56 7.76 -12.66
C CYS A 6 4.58 7.48 -11.50
N LEU A 7 4.37 8.43 -10.60
CA LEU A 7 3.40 8.28 -9.50
C LEU A 7 1.97 8.10 -10.01
N ILE A 8 1.55 8.89 -10.99
CA ILE A 8 0.22 8.74 -11.61
C ILE A 8 0.07 7.36 -12.27
N LEU A 9 1.12 6.87 -12.95
CA LEU A 9 1.12 5.52 -13.51
C LEU A 9 0.95 4.45 -12.43
N THR A 10 1.58 4.60 -11.25
CA THR A 10 1.41 3.64 -10.15
C THR A 10 -0.04 3.55 -9.66
N SER A 11 -0.81 4.65 -9.70
CA SER A 11 -2.24 4.63 -9.36
C SER A 11 -3.06 3.72 -10.29
N GLY A 12 -2.66 3.62 -11.57
CA GLY A 12 -3.26 2.67 -12.51
C GLY A 12 -3.07 1.23 -12.09
N PHE A 13 -1.85 0.85 -11.69
CA PHE A 13 -1.54 -0.50 -11.21
C PHE A 13 -2.21 -0.82 -9.87
N MET A 14 -2.29 0.16 -8.95
CA MET A 14 -2.96 -0.02 -7.65
C MET A 14 -4.45 -0.38 -7.78
N SER A 15 -5.14 0.11 -8.81
CA SER A 15 -6.58 -0.14 -8.98
C SER A 15 -6.97 -1.61 -9.11
N LEU A 16 -6.07 -2.44 -9.67
CA LEU A 16 -6.31 -3.87 -9.90
C LEU A 16 -5.96 -4.72 -8.67
N MET A 17 -5.07 -4.24 -7.79
CA MET A 17 -4.53 -5.04 -6.69
C MET A 17 -5.60 -5.45 -5.69
N PHE A 18 -6.47 -4.52 -5.26
CA PHE A 18 -7.53 -4.83 -4.30
C PHE A 18 -8.53 -5.90 -4.80
N PRO A 19 -9.16 -5.76 -5.98
CA PRO A 19 -10.07 -6.79 -6.49
C PRO A 19 -9.38 -8.12 -6.80
N THR A 20 -8.13 -8.11 -7.25
CA THR A 20 -7.38 -9.36 -7.49
C THR A 20 -7.06 -10.09 -6.18
N ILE A 21 -6.58 -9.39 -5.14
CA ILE A 21 -6.34 -9.98 -3.81
C ILE A 21 -7.65 -10.50 -3.22
N TYR A 22 -8.73 -9.71 -3.28
CA TYR A 22 -10.03 -10.11 -2.78
C TYR A 22 -10.57 -11.36 -3.50
N GLY A 23 -10.41 -11.41 -4.83
CA GLY A 23 -10.81 -12.56 -5.63
C GLY A 23 -10.01 -13.82 -5.32
N ILE A 24 -8.69 -13.72 -5.17
CA ILE A 24 -7.81 -14.86 -4.84
C ILE A 24 -8.06 -15.32 -3.40
N ALA A 25 -8.17 -14.40 -2.45
CA ALA A 25 -8.34 -14.72 -1.04
C ALA A 25 -9.69 -15.37 -0.71
N LEU A 26 -10.73 -15.14 -1.51
CA LEU A 26 -12.04 -15.79 -1.37
C LEU A 26 -12.25 -16.99 -2.30
N TYR A 27 -11.28 -17.29 -3.16
CA TYR A 27 -11.40 -18.40 -4.09
C TYR A 27 -11.46 -19.74 -3.34
N GLY A 28 -12.58 -20.45 -3.47
CA GLY A 28 -12.79 -21.76 -2.83
C GLY A 28 -13.41 -21.73 -1.44
N LEU A 29 -13.53 -20.56 -0.79
CA LEU A 29 -14.27 -20.41 0.47
C LEU A 29 -15.76 -20.24 0.16
N LYS A 30 -16.53 -21.33 0.11
CA LYS A 30 -17.98 -21.25 -0.14
C LYS A 30 -18.74 -20.62 1.03
N GLU A 31 -18.91 -21.36 2.13
CA GLU A 31 -19.67 -20.91 3.32
C GLU A 31 -18.87 -19.91 4.18
N GLU A 32 -17.54 -20.02 4.16
CA GLU A 32 -16.62 -19.17 4.95
C GLU A 32 -16.27 -17.84 4.24
N SER A 33 -16.77 -17.59 3.02
CA SER A 33 -16.46 -16.37 2.24
C SER A 33 -16.76 -15.08 3.00
N THR A 34 -17.87 -15.04 3.76
CA THR A 34 -18.27 -13.86 4.53
C THR A 34 -17.28 -13.56 5.65
N LEU A 35 -16.73 -14.60 6.31
CA LEU A 35 -15.72 -14.44 7.36
C LEU A 35 -14.38 -14.00 6.76
N GLY A 36 -13.97 -14.62 5.65
CA GLY A 36 -12.78 -14.20 4.89
C GLY A 36 -12.87 -12.75 4.41
N ALA A 37 -14.03 -12.35 3.88
CA ALA A 37 -14.28 -10.98 3.44
C ALA A 37 -14.21 -9.98 4.60
N ALA A 38 -14.78 -10.32 5.76
CA ALA A 38 -14.69 -9.51 6.96
C ALA A 38 -13.23 -9.32 7.42
N GLY A 39 -12.41 -10.38 7.35
CA GLY A 39 -10.97 -10.30 7.60
C GLY A 39 -10.24 -9.36 6.66
N LEU A 40 -10.52 -9.45 5.35
CA LEU A 40 -9.95 -8.56 4.34
C LEU A 40 -10.34 -7.09 4.56
N VAL A 41 -11.59 -6.83 4.98
CA VAL A 41 -12.05 -5.46 5.31
C VAL A 41 -11.36 -4.93 6.56
N MET A 42 -11.14 -5.76 7.58
CA MET A 42 -10.38 -5.35 8.77
C MET A 42 -8.92 -5.02 8.44
N ALA A 43 -8.31 -5.71 7.47
CA ALA A 43 -6.95 -5.42 7.03
C ALA A 43 -6.78 -4.02 6.41
N ILE A 44 -7.87 -3.36 5.99
CA ILE A 44 -7.85 -1.97 5.50
C ILE A 44 -7.37 -1.01 6.61
N VAL A 45 -7.55 -1.35 7.89
CA VAL A 45 -7.00 -0.57 9.02
C VAL A 45 -5.49 -0.39 8.92
N GLY A 46 -4.77 -1.36 8.33
CA GLY A 46 -3.35 -1.23 8.04
C GLY A 46 -3.03 -0.01 7.16
N GLY A 47 -3.93 0.35 6.23
CA GLY A 47 -3.83 1.55 5.41
C GLY A 47 -3.91 2.85 6.21
N ALA A 48 -4.56 2.87 7.37
CA ALA A 48 -4.59 4.04 8.26
C ALA A 48 -3.30 4.18 9.09
N LEU A 49 -2.53 3.10 9.25
CA LEU A 49 -1.23 3.11 9.92
C LEU A 49 -0.09 3.57 9.00
N MET A 50 -0.24 3.44 7.68
CA MET A 50 0.79 3.84 6.72
C MET A 50 1.05 5.37 6.70
N PRO A 51 0.05 6.27 6.70
CA PRO A 51 0.27 7.72 6.75
C PRO A 51 1.07 8.23 7.96
N PRO A 52 0.78 7.82 9.22
CA PRO A 52 1.59 8.26 10.35
C PRO A 52 3.01 7.68 10.30
N LEU A 53 3.20 6.43 9.85
CA LEU A 53 4.54 5.86 9.64
C LEU A 53 5.33 6.65 8.59
N GLN A 54 4.69 7.00 7.48
CA GLN A 54 5.31 7.82 6.44
C GLN A 54 5.59 9.25 6.93
N GLY A 55 4.69 9.83 7.73
CA GLY A 55 4.86 11.13 8.37
C GLY A 55 6.05 11.16 9.34
N MET A 56 6.20 10.13 10.17
CA MET A 56 7.34 10.01 11.09
C MET A 56 8.69 9.95 10.34
N ILE A 57 8.73 9.35 9.14
CA ILE A 57 9.92 9.31 8.29
C ILE A 57 10.20 10.68 7.66
N ILE A 58 9.16 11.44 7.31
CA ILE A 58 9.29 12.78 6.72
C ILE A 58 9.74 13.80 7.78
N ASP A 59 9.24 13.69 9.01
CA ASP A 59 9.55 14.60 10.13
C ASP A 59 11.00 14.53 10.61
N GLN A 60 11.76 13.50 10.20
CA GLN A 60 13.22 13.43 10.46
C GLN A 60 14.03 14.46 9.65
N GLY A 61 13.41 15.21 8.72
CA GLY A 61 13.99 16.36 8.04
C GLY A 61 14.96 15.99 6.91
N GLU A 62 16.09 15.39 7.25
CA GLU A 62 17.08 14.88 6.30
C GLU A 62 17.50 13.46 6.67
N VAL A 63 17.32 12.53 5.74
CA VAL A 63 17.87 11.17 5.84
C VAL A 63 18.95 11.05 4.77
N MET A 64 20.21 10.92 5.19
CA MET A 64 21.39 10.83 4.31
C MET A 64 21.52 11.97 3.27
N GLY A 65 21.28 13.23 3.63
CA GLY A 65 21.52 14.39 2.76
C GLY A 65 20.56 14.54 1.57
N LEU A 66 19.43 13.83 1.59
CA LEU A 66 18.33 13.95 0.65
C LEU A 66 17.07 14.39 1.40
N PRO A 67 16.14 15.13 0.73
CA PRO A 67 14.88 15.51 1.35
C PRO A 67 14.12 14.24 1.77
N ALA A 68 13.75 14.15 3.04
CA ALA A 68 13.08 12.99 3.65
C ALA A 68 11.79 12.57 2.90
N VAL A 69 11.19 13.52 2.17
CA VAL A 69 10.06 13.29 1.25
C VAL A 69 10.39 12.26 0.16
N ASN A 70 11.56 12.34 -0.48
CA ASN A 70 11.97 11.38 -1.50
C ASN A 70 12.29 10.01 -0.90
N PHE A 71 12.87 10.00 0.29
CA PHE A 71 13.17 8.75 1.01
C PHE A 71 11.89 8.05 1.49
N SER A 72 10.84 8.81 1.83
CA SER A 72 9.54 8.27 2.26
C SER A 72 8.89 7.31 1.24
N PHE A 73 9.24 7.41 -0.05
CA PHE A 73 8.77 6.50 -1.09
C PHE A 73 9.32 5.08 -0.97
N ILE A 74 10.33 4.83 -0.13
CA ILE A 74 10.78 3.47 0.20
C ILE A 74 9.66 2.66 0.90
N LEU A 75 8.79 3.34 1.66
CA LEU A 75 7.72 2.69 2.42
C LEU A 75 6.64 2.13 1.49
N PRO A 76 6.07 2.91 0.54
CA PRO A 76 5.25 2.36 -0.53
C PRO A 76 5.94 1.26 -1.35
N LEU A 77 7.25 1.37 -1.60
CA LEU A 77 8.00 0.36 -2.36
C LEU A 77 8.01 -0.99 -1.62
N ILE A 78 8.27 -1.00 -0.31
CA ILE A 78 8.20 -2.22 0.50
C ILE A 78 6.79 -2.81 0.47
N CYS A 79 5.75 -1.97 0.59
CA CYS A 79 4.37 -2.43 0.50
C CYS A 79 4.08 -3.10 -0.86
N PHE A 80 4.57 -2.55 -1.96
CA PHE A 80 4.42 -3.17 -3.28
C PHE A 80 5.18 -4.49 -3.40
N VAL A 81 6.38 -4.61 -2.84
CA VAL A 81 7.15 -5.86 -2.84
C VAL A 81 6.45 -6.98 -2.07
N VAL A 82 5.74 -6.65 -0.99
CA VAL A 82 4.97 -7.64 -0.21
C VAL A 82 3.73 -8.12 -0.96
N ILE A 83 3.14 -7.28 -1.83
CA ILE A 83 1.92 -7.60 -2.57
C ILE A 83 2.21 -8.30 -3.92
N ALA A 84 3.35 -8.01 -4.54
CA ALA A 84 3.79 -8.58 -5.81
C ALA A 84 4.06 -10.09 -5.72
#